data_AF-A0A673VH38-F1
#
_entry.id   AF-A0A673VH38-F1
#
_cell.length_a   1.000
_cell.length_b   1.000
_cell.length_c   1.000
_cell.angle_alpha   90.00
_cell.angle_beta   90.00
_cell.angle_gamma   90.00
#
_symmetry.space_group_name_H-M   'P 1'
#
loop_
_entity.id
_entity.type
_entity.pdbx_description
1 polymer ?
#
loop_
_entity_poly.entity_id
_entity_poly.type
_entity_poly.pdbx_seq_one_letter_code
_entity_poly.pdbx_strand_id
1 'polypeptide(L)'
;MSEILWQQSEVVYVDLLEGDRECHARFQTPEDAQAIINAHMEIKKKHCWTLEILCDDHEQRYWQNILVDRQAKLNQPHEEKRGTEKLITKAEKIRLAKTQQASKHIRFSEYD
;
A
#
# COMPACT_ATOMS: atom_id res chain seq x y z
N MET A 1 4.97 -3.85 -7.63
CA MET A 1 3.68 -4.48 -8.01
C MET A 1 2.61 -3.43 -8.26
N SER A 2 2.39 -2.50 -7.31
CA SER A 2 1.44 -1.37 -7.47
C SER A 2 1.63 -0.59 -8.78
N GLU A 3 2.86 -0.22 -9.15
CA GLU A 3 3.12 0.53 -10.39
C GLU A 3 2.71 -0.21 -11.67
N ILE A 4 2.84 -1.54 -11.71
CA ILE A 4 2.50 -2.35 -12.89
C ILE A 4 0.99 -2.40 -13.09
N LEU A 5 0.23 -2.50 -12.00
CA LEU A 5 -1.24 -2.48 -12.04
C LEU A 5 -1.75 -1.06 -12.37
N TRP A 6 -1.12 -0.03 -11.80
CA TRP A 6 -1.45 1.38 -12.09
C TRP A 6 -1.21 1.77 -13.55
N GLN A 7 -0.23 1.15 -14.20
CA GLN A 7 0.04 1.33 -15.63
C GLN A 7 -1.02 0.72 -16.53
N GLN A 8 -1.84 -0.22 -16.03
CA GLN A 8 -2.86 -0.91 -16.81
C GLN A 8 -4.27 -0.38 -16.52
N SER A 9 -4.57 0.00 -15.27
CA SER A 9 -5.83 0.65 -14.91
C SER A 9 -5.71 1.43 -13.59
N GLU A 10 -6.67 2.31 -13.31
CA GLU A 10 -6.69 3.09 -12.07
C GLU A 10 -7.03 2.19 -10.87
N VAL A 11 -6.02 1.88 -10.06
CA VAL A 11 -6.17 1.05 -8.86
C VAL A 11 -6.46 1.94 -7.66
N VAL A 12 -7.59 1.72 -7.00
CA VAL A 12 -8.03 2.54 -5.85
C VAL A 12 -7.32 2.13 -4.57
N TYR A 13 -7.10 0.83 -4.39
CA TYR A 13 -6.48 0.28 -3.19
C TYR A 13 -5.73 -1.00 -3.51
N VAL A 14 -4.54 -1.16 -2.96
CA VAL A 14 -3.78 -2.41 -3.02
C VAL A 14 -3.61 -2.88 -1.58
N ASP A 15 -4.25 -4.00 -1.28
CA ASP A 15 -4.06 -4.72 -0.03
C ASP A 15 -2.93 -5.72 -0.21
N LEU A 16 -1.82 -5.46 0.47
CA LEU A 16 -0.62 -6.29 0.43
C LEU A 16 -0.16 -6.50 1.86
N LEU A 17 -0.38 -7.71 2.37
CA LEU A 17 0.12 -8.09 3.70
C LEU A 17 1.62 -8.36 3.62
N GLU A 18 2.35 -7.81 4.58
CA GLU A 18 3.80 -7.94 4.67
C GLU A 18 4.17 -9.39 5.00
N GLY A 19 4.66 -10.13 4.00
CA GLY A 19 5.06 -11.54 4.12
C GLY A 19 4.19 -12.53 3.34
N ASP A 20 3.05 -12.09 2.81
CA ASP A 20 2.19 -12.95 1.99
C ASP A 20 2.64 -13.03 0.54
N ARG A 21 2.36 -14.19 -0.08
CA ARG A 21 2.56 -14.44 -1.51
C ARG A 21 1.37 -14.03 -2.37
N GLU A 22 0.30 -13.60 -1.72
CA GLU A 22 -0.98 -13.23 -2.31
C GLU A 22 -1.26 -11.76 -2.04
N CYS A 23 -1.91 -11.10 -2.98
CA CYS A 23 -2.25 -9.68 -2.89
C CYS A 23 -3.63 -9.44 -3.49
N HIS A 24 -4.34 -8.46 -2.96
CA HIS A 24 -5.67 -8.10 -3.45
C HIS A 24 -5.67 -6.65 -3.92
N ALA A 25 -6.02 -6.44 -5.18
CA ALA A 25 -6.15 -5.10 -5.76
C ALA A 25 -7.63 -4.76 -5.95
N ARG A 26 -8.04 -3.56 -5.54
CA ARG A 26 -9.39 -3.04 -5.72
C ARG A 26 -9.43 -2.02 -6.85
N PHE A 27 -10.36 -2.24 -7.76
CA PHE A 27 -10.65 -1.37 -8.89
C PHE A 27 -11.90 -0.54 -8.62
N GLN A 28 -11.97 0.64 -9.23
CA GLN A 28 -13.14 1.52 -9.12
C GLN A 28 -14.30 1.00 -9.97
N THR A 29 -13.99 0.47 -11.15
CA THR A 29 -14.97 -0.08 -12.08
C THR A 29 -14.71 -1.57 -12.33
N PRO A 30 -15.77 -2.36 -12.60
CA PRO A 30 -15.61 -3.76 -12.98
C PRO A 30 -14.94 -3.92 -14.36
N GLU A 31 -15.07 -2.91 -15.23
CA GLU A 31 -14.46 -2.89 -16.57
C GLU A 31 -12.94 -2.88 -16.49
N ASP A 32 -12.37 -2.11 -15.55
CA ASP A 32 -10.93 -2.06 -15.29
C ASP A 32 -10.39 -3.43 -14.84
N ALA A 33 -11.12 -4.10 -13.94
CA ALA A 33 -10.74 -5.43 -13.47
C ALA A 33 -10.74 -6.46 -14.62
N GLN A 34 -11.73 -6.37 -15.51
CA GLN A 34 -11.83 -7.23 -16.68
C GLN A 34 -10.70 -6.96 -17.69
N ALA A 35 -10.32 -5.70 -17.89
CA ALA A 35 -9.23 -5.32 -18.77
C ALA A 35 -7.89 -5.93 -18.31
N ILE A 36 -7.62 -5.95 -17.00
CA ILE A 36 -6.41 -6.56 -16.44
C ILE A 36 -6.42 -8.09 -16.56
N ILE A 37 -7.58 -8.74 -16.37
CA ILE A 37 -7.69 -10.19 -16.60
C ILE A 37 -7.44 -10.54 -18.08
N ASN A 38 -7.94 -9.72 -19.00
CA ASN A 38 -7.68 -9.92 -20.43
C ASN A 38 -6.18 -9.73 -20.74
N ALA A 39 -5.52 -8.76 -20.11
CA ALA A 39 -4.08 -8.57 -20.18
C ALA A 39 -3.27 -9.61 -19.37
N HIS A 40 -3.92 -10.47 -18.56
CA HIS A 40 -3.21 -11.39 -17.68
C HIS A 40 -2.32 -12.37 -18.45
N MET A 41 -2.65 -12.71 -19.69
CA MET A 41 -1.83 -13.61 -20.50
C MET A 41 -0.43 -13.05 -20.76
N GLU A 42 -0.29 -11.72 -20.86
CA GLU A 42 1.01 -11.07 -20.99
C GLU A 42 1.73 -10.96 -19.65
N ILE A 43 0.99 -10.66 -18.58
CA ILE A 43 1.52 -10.53 -17.22
C ILE A 43 2.01 -11.89 -16.70
N LYS A 44 1.26 -12.96 -16.94
CA LYS A 44 1.62 -14.33 -16.58
C LYS A 44 2.89 -14.78 -17.29
N LYS A 45 3.11 -14.40 -18.56
CA LYS A 45 4.35 -14.70 -19.29
C LYS A 45 5.56 -13.96 -18.73
N LYS A 46 5.38 -12.71 -18.26
CA LYS A 46 6.48 -11.88 -17.75
C LYS A 46 6.81 -12.13 -16.28
N HIS A 47 5.81 -12.40 -15.46
CA HIS A 47 5.93 -12.41 -14.00
C HIS A 47 5.39 -13.69 -13.33
N CYS A 48 4.84 -14.64 -14.09
CA CYS A 48 4.25 -15.89 -13.58
C CYS A 48 3.15 -15.68 -12.51
N TRP A 49 2.45 -14.54 -12.55
CA TRP A 49 1.34 -14.28 -11.64
C TRP A 49 0.05 -14.91 -12.13
N THR A 50 -0.71 -15.46 -11.19
CA THR A 50 -2.10 -15.89 -11.37
C THR A 50 -3.01 -14.78 -10.88
N LEU A 51 -3.85 -14.26 -11.77
CA LEU A 51 -4.80 -13.19 -11.49
C LEU A 51 -6.20 -13.80 -11.61
N GLU A 52 -7.00 -13.68 -10.56
CA GLU A 52 -8.38 -14.15 -10.51
C GLU A 52 -9.26 -13.02 -9.96
N ILE A 53 -10.43 -12.81 -10.57
CA ILE A 53 -11.45 -11.93 -10.00
C ILE A 53 -12.18 -12.76 -8.94
N LEU A 54 -12.21 -12.25 -7.72
CA LEU A 54 -13.03 -12.83 -6.66
C LEU A 54 -14.50 -12.63 -7.01
N CYS A 55 -15.27 -13.72 -6.98
CA CYS A 55 -16.72 -13.71 -7.19
C CYS A 55 -17.44 -14.39 -6.01
N ASP A 56 -18.74 -14.10 -5.88
CA ASP A 56 -19.68 -14.75 -4.96
C ASP A 56 -19.22 -14.77 -3.49
N ASP A 57 -19.14 -15.97 -2.90
CA ASP A 57 -18.80 -16.19 -1.49
C ASP A 57 -17.39 -15.68 -1.13
N HIS A 58 -16.43 -15.80 -2.05
CA HIS A 58 -15.05 -15.39 -1.80
C HIS A 58 -14.94 -13.87 -1.75
N GLU A 59 -15.66 -13.19 -2.64
CA GLU A 59 -15.76 -11.74 -2.61
C GLU A 59 -16.42 -11.27 -1.30
N GLN A 60 -17.54 -11.87 -0.93
CA GLN A 60 -18.25 -11.49 0.30
C GLN A 60 -17.38 -11.70 1.55
N ARG A 61 -16.66 -12.82 1.64
CA ARG A 61 -15.71 -13.08 2.75
C ARG A 61 -14.56 -12.08 2.77
N TYR A 62 -13.99 -11.74 1.61
CA TYR A 62 -12.93 -10.74 1.53
C TYR A 62 -13.41 -9.38 2.04
N TRP A 63 -14.59 -8.93 1.61
CA TRP A 63 -15.19 -7.70 2.13
C TRP A 63 -15.50 -7.77 3.62
N GLN A 64 -16.01 -8.91 4.11
CA GLN A 64 -16.27 -9.11 5.53
C GLN A 64 -14.98 -8.96 6.35
N ASN A 65 -13.88 -9.56 5.89
CA ASN A 65 -12.57 -9.45 6.55
C ASN A 65 -12.09 -8.00 6.60
N ILE A 66 -12.21 -7.25 5.50
CA ILE A 66 -11.85 -5.82 5.47
C ILE A 66 -12.71 -5.00 6.44
N LEU A 67 -14.00 -5.29 6.52
CA LEU A 67 -14.89 -4.58 7.45
C LEU A 67 -14.54 -4.88 8.91
N VAL A 68 -14.23 -6.14 9.22
CA VAL A 68 -13.78 -6.55 10.55
C VAL A 68 -12.46 -5.88 10.91
N ASP A 69 -11.48 -5.87 10.01
CA ASP A 69 -10.19 -5.22 10.25
C ASP A 69 -10.36 -3.70 10.44
N ARG A 70 -11.19 -3.06 9.60
CA ARG A 70 -11.53 -1.65 9.76
C ARG A 70 -12.19 -1.37 11.12
N GLN A 71 -13.10 -2.24 11.56
CA GLN A 71 -13.76 -2.11 12.85
C GLN A 71 -12.79 -2.34 14.01
N ALA A 72 -11.90 -3.32 13.89
CA ALA A 72 -10.84 -3.58 14.87
C ALA A 72 -9.88 -2.40 14.97
N LYS A 73 -9.50 -1.80 13.84
CA LYS A 73 -8.66 -0.59 13.77
C LYS A 73 -9.36 0.63 14.36
N LEU A 74 -10.66 0.79 14.14
CA LEU A 74 -11.45 1.87 14.74
C LEU A 74 -11.61 1.70 16.26
N ASN A 75 -11.81 0.45 16.69
CA ASN A 75 -11.96 0.09 18.10
C ASN A 75 -10.62 -0.06 18.84
N GLN A 76 -9.50 0.00 18.10
CA GLN A 76 -8.18 -0.15 18.69
C GLN A 76 -8.00 0.97 19.71
N PRO A 77 -7.71 0.65 20.98
CA PRO A 77 -7.46 1.66 21.98
C PRO A 77 -6.26 2.48 21.52
N HIS A 78 -6.53 3.72 21.12
CA HIS A 78 -5.48 4.64 20.75
C HIS A 78 -4.79 5.08 22.03
N GLU A 79 -3.53 4.68 22.22
CA GLU A 79 -2.67 5.32 23.20
C GLU A 79 -2.42 6.76 22.73
N GLU A 80 -3.28 7.68 23.18
CA GLU A 80 -3.02 9.09 23.02
C GLU A 80 -1.73 9.41 23.78
N LYS A 81 -0.65 9.73 23.04
CA LYS A 81 0.57 10.25 23.65
C LYS A 81 0.26 11.57 24.33
N ARG A 82 0.18 11.56 25.66
CA ARG A 82 -0.20 12.71 26.49
C ARG A 82 1.02 13.36 27.14
N GLY A 83 0.92 14.67 27.39
CA GLY A 83 1.93 15.44 28.14
C GLY A 83 3.36 15.28 27.58
N THR A 84 4.24 14.71 28.40
CA THR A 84 5.68 14.59 28.16
C THR A 84 6.02 13.69 26.96
N GLU A 85 5.25 12.62 26.72
CA GLU A 85 5.50 11.71 25.59
C GLU A 85 5.33 12.41 24.23
N LYS A 86 4.40 13.37 24.14
CA LYS A 86 4.21 14.18 22.94
C LYS A 86 5.42 15.08 22.69
N LEU A 87 6.02 15.64 23.74
CA LEU A 87 7.22 16.47 23.65
C LEU A 87 8.44 15.64 23.23
N ILE A 88 8.62 14.45 23.80
CA ILE A 88 9.70 13.52 23.44
C ILE A 88 9.57 13.10 21.98
N THR A 89 8.39 12.63 21.56
CA THR A 89 8.16 12.20 20.17
C THR A 89 8.41 13.35 19.17
N LYS A 90 8.00 14.58 19.51
CA LYS A 90 8.25 15.76 18.68
C LYS A 90 9.75 16.07 18.59
N ALA A 91 10.47 15.99 19.71
CA ALA A 91 11.92 16.22 19.73
C ALA A 91 12.68 15.16 18.92
N GLU A 92 12.30 13.88 19.05
CA GLU A 92 12.88 12.77 18.29
C GLU A 92 12.66 12.95 16.78
N LYS A 93 11.45 13.32 16.37
CA LYS A 93 11.14 13.58 14.95
C LYS A 93 11.99 14.71 14.37
N ILE A 94 12.18 15.81 15.13
CA ILE A 94 13.05 16.92 14.72
C ILE A 94 14.51 16.49 14.64
N ARG A 95 14.99 15.70 15.60
CA ARG A 95 16.37 15.20 15.61
C ARG A 95 16.63 14.31 14.40
N LEU A 96 15.73 13.38 14.12
CA LEU A 96 15.83 12.48 12.96
C LEU A 96 15.85 13.25 11.64
N ALA A 97 14.95 14.23 11.47
CA ALA A 97 14.91 15.07 10.26
C ALA A 97 16.21 15.88 10.08
N LYS A 98 16.76 16.45 11.16
CA LYS A 98 18.05 17.15 11.12
C LYS A 98 19.19 16.23 10.74
N THR A 99 19.24 15.01 11.30
CA THR A 99 20.24 14.01 10.92
C THR A 99 20.13 13.63 9.44
N GLN A 100 18.92 13.39 8.95
CA GLN A 100 18.67 13.06 7.54
C GLN A 100 19.06 14.20 6.59
N GLN A 101 18.86 15.47 7.01
CA GLN A 101 19.29 16.63 6.23
C GLN A 101 20.81 16.79 6.25
N ALA A 102 21.44 16.58 7.40
CA ALA A 102 22.90 16.64 7.55
C ALA A 102 23.61 15.47 6.86
N SER A 103 22.95 14.31 6.72
CA SER A 103 23.48 13.15 6.00
C SER A 103 23.29 13.24 4.49
N LYS A 104 22.65 14.30 3.96
CA LYS A 104 22.64 14.54 2.51
C LYS A 104 24.02 15.02 2.09
N HIS A 105 24.68 14.24 1.24
CA HIS A 105 25.97 14.57 0.66
C HIS A 105 25.84 15.89 -0.14
N ILE A 106 26.59 16.91 0.26
CA ILE A 106 26.63 18.20 -0.46
C ILE A 106 27.37 17.95 -1.78
N ARG A 107 26.65 17.95 -2.90
CA ARG A 107 27.24 17.87 -4.23
C ARG A 107 27.55 19.29 -4.70
N PHE A 108 28.82 19.66 -4.72
CA PHE A 108 29.27 20.86 -5.41
C PHE A 108 29.19 20.57 -6.91
N SER A 109 28.35 21.31 -7.64
CA SER A 109 28.44 21.33 -9.10
C SER A 109 29.70 22.08 -9.48
N GLU A 110 30.69 21.38 -10.04
CA GLU A 110 31.74 22.03 -10.81
C GLU A 110 31.06 22.83 -11.92
N TYR A 111 31.22 24.15 -11.88
CA TYR A 111 30.92 25.03 -13.02
C TYR A 111 32.16 25.04 -13.92
N ASP A 112 31.93 24.83 -15.22
CA ASP A 112 32.92 24.95 -16.32
C ASP A 112 33.61 26.32 -16.36
#